data_AF-A0AAD7XZ49-F1
#
_entry.id   AF-A0AAD7XZ49-F1
#
_cell.length_a   1.000
_cell.length_b   1.000
_cell.length_c   1.000
_cell.angle_alpha   90.00
_cell.angle_beta   90.00
_cell.angle_gamma   90.00
#
_symmetry.space_group_name_H-M   'P 1'
#
loop_
_entity.id
_entity.type
_entity.pdbx_description
1 polymer ?
#
loop_
_entity_poly.entity_id
_entity_poly.type
_entity_poly.pdbx_seq_one_letter_code
_entity_poly.pdbx_strand_id
1 'polypeptide(L)'
;MTTVAIRRPFLSIQCRALSQNVRKNVVAQVDKDCLPVGPTWTVRSLLEPASSDSPPSITDKQFNHLFRLAQLRPPTSQRAKDNLKRDLDQLSQFTEHIQELGQADVEPLIQLWEQGTGLVTRPDVPSQSNEEPSGRVLMNNAEQKHGNFYVVKSKIAIEE
;
A
#
# COMPACT_ATOMS: atom_id res chain seq x y z
N MET A 1 -8.63 64.43 12.43
CA MET A 1 -8.84 63.17 11.71
C MET A 1 -7.47 62.63 11.34
N THR A 2 -7.01 61.62 12.07
CA THR A 2 -5.62 61.12 12.05
C THR A 2 -5.55 59.89 11.14
N THR A 3 -4.87 60.02 10.01
CA THR A 3 -4.61 58.90 9.08
C THR A 3 -3.38 58.13 9.52
N VAL A 4 -3.56 56.88 9.91
CA VAL A 4 -2.47 55.95 10.27
C VAL A 4 -2.06 55.18 9.01
N ALA A 5 -0.88 55.46 8.48
CA ALA A 5 -0.29 54.70 7.37
C ALA A 5 0.49 53.49 7.92
N ILE A 6 -0.04 52.28 7.72
CA ILE A 6 0.66 51.03 8.04
C ILE A 6 1.63 50.73 6.90
N ARG A 7 2.87 51.21 7.00
CA ARG A 7 3.98 50.70 6.19
C ARG A 7 4.43 49.36 6.77
N ARG A 8 4.04 48.25 6.14
CA ARG A 8 4.71 46.97 6.37
C ARG A 8 6.06 47.01 5.65
N PRO A 9 7.20 46.80 6.32
CA PRO A 9 8.45 46.58 5.63
C PRO A 9 8.35 45.24 4.91
N PHE A 10 8.44 45.27 3.59
CA PHE A 10 8.62 44.08 2.76
C PHE A 10 10.00 43.52 3.12
N LEU A 11 10.04 42.56 4.05
CA LEU A 11 11.25 41.78 4.28
C LEU A 11 11.58 41.11 2.96
N SER A 12 12.75 41.43 2.41
CA SER A 12 13.36 40.71 1.30
C SER A 12 13.46 39.24 1.72
N ILE A 13 12.52 38.43 1.24
CA ILE A 13 12.56 36.99 1.39
C ILE A 13 13.72 36.54 0.51
N GLN A 14 14.89 36.39 1.11
CA GLN A 14 15.98 35.67 0.45
C GLN A 14 15.49 34.24 0.25
N CYS A 15 15.18 33.89 -1.00
CA CYS A 15 14.79 32.54 -1.39
C CYS A 15 16.00 31.60 -1.18
N ARG A 16 16.15 31.11 0.05
CA ARG A 16 17.03 29.99 0.36
C ARG A 16 16.38 28.75 -0.24
N ALA A 17 16.92 28.28 -1.36
CA ALA A 17 16.50 27.01 -1.94
C ALA A 17 16.74 25.89 -0.91
N LEU A 18 15.67 25.44 -0.26
CA LEU A 18 15.67 24.24 0.56
C LEU A 18 15.68 23.02 -0.37
N SER A 19 16.83 22.73 -0.96
CA SER A 19 17.02 21.51 -1.74
C SER A 19 18.39 20.94 -1.41
N GLN A 20 18.45 20.13 -0.36
CA GLN A 20 19.67 19.45 0.07
C GLN A 20 19.75 17.99 -0.38
N ASN A 21 18.79 17.46 -1.15
CA ASN A 21 18.85 16.06 -1.59
C ASN A 21 18.33 15.84 -3.02
N VAL A 22 18.93 16.53 -4.00
CA VAL A 22 18.74 16.15 -5.41
C VAL A 22 20.10 16.08 -6.10
N ARG A 23 20.54 14.86 -6.35
CA ARG A 23 21.70 14.57 -7.21
C ARG A 23 21.37 15.10 -8.62
N LYS A 24 22.29 15.92 -9.16
CA LYS A 24 22.32 16.62 -10.46
C LYS A 24 21.60 17.99 -10.51
N ASN A 25 22.45 19.02 -10.43
CA ASN A 25 22.18 20.44 -10.64
C ASN A 25 21.41 20.74 -11.94
N VAL A 26 20.18 21.22 -11.81
CA VAL A 26 19.61 22.19 -12.74
C VAL A 26 19.08 23.34 -11.88
N VAL A 27 19.77 24.49 -11.91
CA VAL A 27 19.24 25.72 -11.32
C VAL A 27 18.05 26.14 -12.18
N ALA A 28 16.84 25.74 -11.78
CA ALA A 28 15.63 26.09 -12.51
C ALA A 28 15.43 27.62 -12.45
N GLN A 29 15.13 28.25 -13.60
CA GLN A 29 14.80 29.67 -13.60
C GLN A 29 13.49 29.91 -12.84
N VAL A 30 13.49 30.95 -12.01
CA VAL A 30 12.41 31.25 -11.07
C VAL A 30 11.92 32.68 -11.34
N ASP A 31 10.62 32.92 -11.25
CA ASP A 31 10.03 34.25 -11.44
C ASP A 31 10.23 35.18 -10.21
N LYS A 32 9.58 36.36 -10.26
CA LYS A 32 9.65 37.37 -9.18
C LYS A 32 9.01 36.91 -7.87
N ASP A 33 8.10 35.95 -7.92
CA ASP A 33 7.36 35.38 -6.79
C ASP A 33 7.99 34.05 -6.32
N CYS A 34 9.21 33.75 -6.78
CA CYS A 34 9.93 32.52 -6.50
C CYS A 34 9.21 31.24 -7.00
N LEU A 35 8.35 31.33 -8.03
CA LEU A 35 7.74 30.19 -8.71
C LEU A 35 8.61 29.72 -9.89
N PRO A 36 8.81 28.40 -10.08
CA PRO A 36 9.62 27.90 -11.18
C PRO A 36 8.91 28.17 -12.52
N VAL A 37 9.63 28.76 -13.46
CA VAL A 37 9.12 29.16 -14.79
C VAL A 37 8.80 27.93 -15.66
N GLY A 38 9.40 26.79 -15.36
CA GLY A 38 9.11 25.50 -15.99
C GLY A 38 8.94 24.39 -14.94
N PRO A 39 8.32 23.26 -15.32
CA PRO A 39 8.13 22.14 -14.41
C PRO A 39 9.47 21.64 -13.89
N THR A 40 9.70 21.76 -12.58
CA THR A 40 11.00 21.46 -11.96
C THR A 40 11.23 19.96 -11.77
N TRP A 41 10.14 19.17 -11.78
CA TRP A 41 10.16 17.73 -11.68
C TRP A 41 8.87 17.17 -12.28
N THR A 42 8.94 15.96 -12.82
CA THR A 42 7.76 15.16 -13.12
C THR A 42 7.71 14.02 -12.12
N VAL A 43 6.52 13.53 -11.74
CA VAL A 43 6.43 12.36 -10.86
C VAL A 43 7.16 11.15 -11.47
N ARG A 44 7.18 11.07 -12.81
CA ARG A 44 7.93 10.06 -13.57
C ARG A 44 9.45 10.19 -13.51
N SER A 45 10.00 11.32 -13.09
CA SER A 45 11.44 11.46 -12.85
C SER A 45 11.84 11.11 -11.43
N LEU A 46 10.88 11.02 -10.50
CA LEU A 46 11.09 10.58 -9.12
C LEU A 46 11.01 9.06 -8.99
N LEU A 47 10.13 8.43 -9.77
CA LEU A 47 10.10 6.99 -9.95
C LEU A 47 11.14 6.71 -11.05
N GLU A 48 12.29 6.13 -10.71
CA GLU A 48 13.27 5.80 -11.75
C GLU A 48 12.56 5.01 -12.86
N PRO A 49 12.76 5.33 -14.16
CA PRO A 49 12.23 4.51 -15.22
C PRO A 49 12.88 3.15 -15.02
N ALA A 50 12.07 2.16 -14.62
CA ALA A 50 12.50 0.80 -14.33
C ALA A 50 13.65 0.46 -15.26
N SER A 51 14.89 0.51 -14.76
CA SER A 51 16.02 0.25 -15.62
C SER A 51 15.76 -1.14 -16.15
N SER A 52 15.68 -1.27 -17.48
CA SER A 52 15.34 -2.53 -18.16
C SER A 52 16.28 -3.68 -17.80
N ASP A 53 17.34 -3.36 -17.05
CA ASP A 53 18.51 -4.16 -16.77
C ASP A 53 18.70 -4.43 -15.26
N SER A 54 17.85 -3.91 -14.35
CA SER A 54 17.90 -4.32 -12.93
C SER A 54 17.11 -5.61 -12.75
N PRO A 55 17.70 -6.72 -12.29
CA PRO A 55 16.97 -7.95 -12.02
C PRO A 55 16.45 -7.96 -10.57
N PRO A 56 15.13 -7.97 -10.35
CA PRO A 56 14.59 -8.59 -9.16
C PRO A 56 13.68 -9.73 -9.62
N SER A 57 14.28 -10.81 -10.12
CA SER A 57 13.50 -11.93 -10.64
C SER A 57 12.91 -12.70 -9.46
N ILE A 58 11.64 -12.43 -9.13
CA ILE A 58 10.87 -13.32 -8.26
C ILE A 58 11.09 -14.75 -8.76
N THR A 59 11.71 -15.57 -7.92
CA THR A 59 12.03 -16.94 -8.30
C THR A 59 10.74 -17.73 -8.51
N ASP A 60 10.77 -18.73 -9.38
CA ASP A 60 9.61 -19.62 -9.59
C ASP A 60 9.10 -20.24 -8.27
N LYS A 61 10.02 -20.50 -7.35
CA LYS A 61 9.68 -21.01 -6.01
C LYS A 61 8.90 -19.98 -5.20
N GLN A 62 9.36 -18.73 -5.14
CA GLN A 62 8.65 -17.65 -4.46
C GLN A 62 7.30 -17.37 -5.11
N PHE A 63 7.25 -17.32 -6.44
CA PHE A 63 6.01 -17.15 -7.19
C PHE A 63 4.98 -18.22 -6.81
N ASN A 64 5.34 -19.50 -6.90
CA ASN A 64 4.44 -20.59 -6.54
C ASN A 64 4.10 -20.60 -5.03
N HIS A 65 5.02 -20.15 -4.18
CA HIS A 65 4.79 -20.01 -2.75
C HIS A 65 3.72 -18.95 -2.46
N LEU A 66 3.75 -17.80 -3.15
CA LEU A 66 2.72 -16.77 -3.03
C LEU A 66 1.33 -17.29 -3.40
N PHE A 67 1.21 -18.09 -4.47
CA PHE A 67 -0.06 -18.74 -4.81
C PHE A 67 -0.56 -19.66 -3.69
N ARG A 68 0.34 -20.41 -3.06
CA ARG A 68 -0.01 -21.27 -1.93
C ARG A 68 -0.49 -20.46 -0.72
N LEU A 69 0.18 -19.36 -0.38
CA LEU A 69 -0.22 -18.49 0.73
C LEU A 69 -1.57 -17.83 0.47
N ALA A 70 -1.77 -17.33 -0.74
CA ALA A 70 -3.03 -16.70 -1.15
C ALA A 70 -4.16 -17.71 -1.44
N GLN A 71 -3.87 -19.02 -1.36
CA GLN A 71 -4.81 -20.11 -1.71
C GLN A 71 -5.37 -19.98 -3.14
N LEU A 72 -4.56 -19.45 -4.06
CA LEU A 72 -4.92 -19.26 -5.45
C LEU A 72 -4.43 -20.43 -6.31
N ARG A 73 -5.16 -20.73 -7.38
CA ARG A 73 -4.71 -21.72 -8.38
C ARG A 73 -3.65 -21.08 -9.28
N PRO A 74 -2.52 -21.76 -9.55
CA PRO A 74 -1.51 -21.24 -10.44
C PRO A 74 -2.05 -21.17 -11.88
N PRO A 75 -1.62 -20.19 -12.67
CA PRO A 75 -2.03 -20.05 -14.07
C PRO A 75 -1.56 -21.24 -14.91
N THR A 76 -2.39 -21.63 -15.88
CA THR A 76 -2.15 -22.79 -16.75
C THR A 76 -1.18 -22.49 -17.90
N SER A 77 -1.12 -21.23 -18.37
CA SER A 77 -0.27 -20.81 -19.49
C SER A 77 1.03 -20.17 -19.00
N GLN A 78 2.14 -20.48 -19.68
CA GLN A 78 3.43 -19.86 -19.39
C GLN A 78 3.42 -18.34 -19.63
N ARG A 79 2.77 -17.87 -20.69
CA ARG A 79 2.62 -16.44 -20.97
C ARG A 79 1.95 -15.69 -19.83
N ALA A 80 0.92 -16.29 -19.22
CA ALA A 80 0.23 -15.70 -18.07
C ALA A 80 1.13 -15.67 -16.83
N LYS A 81 1.98 -16.68 -16.62
CA LYS A 81 2.99 -16.68 -15.55
C LYS A 81 3.98 -15.55 -15.74
N ASP A 82 4.54 -15.41 -16.93
CA ASP A 82 5.60 -14.43 -17.20
C ASP A 82 5.08 -12.99 -17.10
N ASN A 83 3.84 -12.74 -17.56
CA ASN A 83 3.18 -11.46 -17.36
C ASN A 83 2.97 -11.14 -15.88
N LEU A 84 2.45 -12.10 -15.10
CA LEU A 84 2.21 -11.87 -13.67
C LEU A 84 3.50 -11.66 -12.88
N LYS A 85 4.58 -12.36 -13.24
CA LYS A 85 5.90 -12.10 -12.64
C LYS A 85 6.37 -10.69 -12.94
N ARG A 86 6.28 -10.27 -14.20
CA ARG A 86 6.61 -8.90 -14.60
C ARG A 86 5.81 -7.87 -13.79
N ASP A 87 4.51 -8.10 -13.61
CA ASP A 87 3.65 -7.19 -12.84
C ASP A 87 4.09 -7.15 -11.36
N LEU A 88 4.41 -8.30 -10.76
CA LEU A 88 4.90 -8.37 -9.39
C LEU A 88 6.25 -7.68 -9.22
N ASP A 89 7.18 -7.85 -10.17
CA ASP A 89 8.49 -7.21 -10.14
C ASP A 89 8.35 -5.68 -10.21
N GLN A 90 7.43 -5.18 -11.06
CA GLN A 90 7.11 -3.75 -11.15
C GLN A 90 6.52 -3.20 -9.85
N LEU A 91 5.64 -3.95 -9.20
CA LEU A 91 5.06 -3.57 -7.91
C LEU A 91 6.12 -3.60 -6.79
N SER A 92 7.00 -4.60 -6.77
CA SER A 92 8.10 -4.70 -5.79
C SER A 92 9.02 -3.50 -5.91
N GLN A 93 9.47 -3.19 -7.13
CA GLN A 93 10.31 -2.03 -7.39
C GLN A 93 9.69 -0.74 -6.86
N PHE A 94 8.39 -0.53 -7.06
CA PHE A 94 7.71 0.65 -6.51
C PHE A 94 7.80 0.71 -4.98
N THR A 95 7.64 -0.42 -4.30
CA THR A 95 7.72 -0.46 -2.83
C THR A 95 9.13 -0.32 -2.28
N GLU A 96 10.17 -0.72 -3.02
CA GLU A 96 11.58 -0.58 -2.62
C GLU A 96 11.98 0.89 -2.43
N HIS A 97 11.46 1.80 -3.28
CA HIS A 97 11.69 3.24 -3.13
C HIS A 97 11.18 3.80 -1.79
N ILE A 98 10.14 3.17 -1.20
CA ILE A 98 9.63 3.57 0.11
C ILE A 98 10.63 3.15 1.22
N GLN A 99 11.30 2.01 1.05
CA GLN A 99 12.28 1.50 2.02
C GLN A 99 13.54 2.38 2.09
N GLU A 100 13.92 3.01 0.98
CA GLU A 100 15.08 3.92 0.91
C GLU A 100 14.92 5.18 1.79
N LEU A 101 13.68 5.55 2.14
CA LEU A 101 13.39 6.77 2.90
C LEU A 101 13.82 6.73 4.39
N GLY A 102 14.57 5.71 4.82
CA GLY A 102 15.35 5.73 6.05
C GLY A 102 14.53 6.00 7.31
N GLN A 103 13.63 5.08 7.68
CA GLN A 103 12.82 5.19 8.89
C GLN A 103 13.42 4.30 10.00
N ALA A 104 14.39 4.83 10.74
CA ALA A 104 15.07 4.06 11.78
C ALA A 104 14.35 4.12 13.15
N ASP A 105 13.54 5.16 13.42
CA ASP A 105 13.11 5.46 14.81
C ASP A 105 11.65 5.95 14.91
N VAL A 106 10.78 5.56 13.97
CA VAL A 106 9.35 5.93 13.97
C VAL A 106 8.51 4.68 14.26
N GLU A 107 7.60 4.79 15.23
CA GLU A 107 6.62 3.74 15.50
C GLU A 107 5.64 3.59 14.32
N PRO A 108 5.42 2.38 13.79
CA PRO A 108 4.53 2.18 12.66
C PRO A 108 3.08 2.52 13.03
N LEU A 109 2.43 3.32 12.20
CA LEU A 109 1.02 3.65 12.37
C LEU A 109 0.15 2.43 12.07
N ILE A 110 -0.40 1.78 13.10
CA ILE A 110 -1.29 0.60 12.96
C ILE A 110 -2.74 1.03 12.72
N GLN A 111 -3.16 2.13 13.35
CA GLN A 111 -4.53 2.65 13.32
C GLN A 111 -4.51 4.17 13.18
N LEU A 112 -5.54 4.73 12.53
CA LEU A 112 -5.67 6.17 12.35
C LEU A 112 -6.01 6.91 13.66
N TRP A 113 -6.71 6.22 14.56
CA TRP A 113 -7.15 6.77 15.84
C TRP A 113 -6.12 6.50 16.92
N GLU A 114 -6.03 7.41 17.89
CA GLU A 114 -5.21 7.17 19.07
C GLU A 114 -5.69 5.92 19.81
N GLN A 115 -4.74 5.14 20.34
CA GLN A 115 -5.05 3.92 21.08
C GLN A 115 -6.06 4.21 22.19
N GLY A 116 -7.16 3.46 22.23
CA GLY A 116 -8.23 3.68 23.21
C GLY A 116 -9.40 4.49 22.69
N THR A 117 -9.23 5.25 21.61
CA THR A 117 -10.31 6.06 21.03
C THR A 117 -11.33 5.15 20.35
N GLY A 118 -12.59 5.22 20.79
CA GLY A 118 -13.69 4.44 20.19
C GLY A 118 -13.65 2.94 20.51
N LEU A 119 -12.84 2.49 21.47
CA LEU A 119 -12.87 1.11 21.95
C LEU A 119 -14.17 0.84 22.72
N VAL A 120 -15.16 0.31 22.02
CA VAL A 120 -16.37 -0.24 22.64
C VAL A 120 -16.08 -1.70 22.98
N THR A 121 -15.93 -2.01 24.27
CA THR A 121 -15.77 -3.38 24.73
C THR A 121 -17.07 -4.15 24.54
N ARG A 122 -16.97 -5.38 24.02
CA ARG A 122 -18.12 -6.28 23.98
C ARG A 122 -18.39 -6.79 25.41
N PRO A 123 -19.60 -6.64 25.96
CA PRO A 123 -19.92 -7.19 27.27
C PRO A 123 -19.86 -8.73 27.22
N ASP A 124 -19.37 -9.35 28.31
CA ASP A 124 -19.32 -10.82 28.45
C ASP A 124 -20.68 -11.36 28.92
N VAL A 125 -21.71 -11.10 28.11
CA VAL A 125 -23.07 -11.59 28.32
C VAL A 125 -23.36 -12.58 27.20
N PRO A 126 -23.89 -13.78 27.51
CA PRO A 126 -24.28 -14.72 26.47
C PRO A 126 -25.33 -14.07 25.57
N SER A 127 -25.15 -14.15 24.25
CA SER A 127 -26.12 -13.66 23.27
C SER A 127 -27.48 -14.37 23.49
N GLN A 128 -28.47 -13.66 24.04
CA GLN A 128 -29.81 -14.20 24.32
C GLN A 128 -30.82 -13.96 23.18
N SER A 129 -30.42 -13.27 22.12
CA SER A 129 -31.34 -12.91 21.05
C SER A 129 -31.55 -14.07 20.08
N ASN A 130 -32.79 -14.53 19.97
CA ASN A 130 -33.27 -15.41 18.90
C ASN A 130 -33.19 -14.77 17.48
N GLU A 131 -32.65 -13.55 17.38
CA GLU A 131 -32.55 -12.77 16.14
C GLU A 131 -31.30 -13.10 15.33
N GLU A 132 -30.21 -13.56 15.96
CA GLU A 132 -29.04 -13.99 15.21
C GLU A 132 -29.31 -15.34 14.53
N PRO A 133 -29.18 -15.45 13.19
CA PRO A 133 -29.39 -16.69 12.48
C PRO A 133 -28.36 -17.73 12.93
N SER A 134 -28.77 -18.64 13.81
CA SER A 134 -27.90 -19.66 14.39
C SER A 134 -28.13 -21.03 13.77
N GLY A 135 -27.08 -21.84 13.73
CA GLY A 135 -27.14 -23.25 13.32
C GLY A 135 -27.50 -23.44 11.85
N ARG A 136 -28.68 -24.00 11.58
CA ARG A 136 -29.09 -24.49 10.25
C ARG A 136 -29.30 -23.36 9.24
N VAL A 137 -29.72 -22.18 9.71
CA VAL A 137 -29.97 -21.01 8.84
C VAL A 137 -28.67 -20.56 8.14
N LEU A 138 -27.53 -20.72 8.80
CA LEU A 138 -26.21 -20.38 8.25
C LEU A 138 -25.84 -21.23 7.02
N MET A 139 -26.47 -22.41 6.86
CA MET A 139 -26.18 -23.33 5.76
C MET A 139 -26.98 -23.05 4.47
N ASN A 140 -27.88 -22.07 4.48
CA ASN A 140 -28.74 -21.80 3.32
C ASN A 140 -27.94 -21.36 2.08
N ASN A 141 -26.81 -20.68 2.29
CA ASN A 141 -25.94 -20.19 1.22
C ASN A 141 -24.78 -21.15 0.90
N ALA A 142 -24.68 -22.30 1.58
CA ALA A 142 -23.62 -23.25 1.35
C ALA A 142 -23.85 -24.03 0.05
N GLU A 143 -22.86 -24.02 -0.85
CA GLU A 143 -22.94 -24.75 -2.12
C GLU A 143 -22.97 -26.27 -1.90
N GLN A 144 -22.15 -26.77 -0.97
CA GLN A 144 -22.04 -28.20 -0.67
C GLN A 144 -22.30 -28.45 0.82
N LYS A 145 -23.36 -29.23 1.09
CA LYS A 145 -23.77 -29.63 2.43
C LYS A 145 -24.09 -31.12 2.47
N HIS A 146 -23.77 -31.77 3.58
CA HIS A 146 -24.15 -33.15 3.85
C HIS A 146 -24.75 -33.19 5.25
N GLY A 147 -26.05 -33.50 5.33
CA GLY A 147 -26.81 -33.34 6.56
C GLY A 147 -26.73 -31.89 7.06
N ASN A 148 -26.17 -31.72 8.26
CA ASN A 148 -26.05 -30.43 8.95
C ASN A 148 -24.62 -29.85 8.90
N PHE A 149 -23.76 -30.36 8.02
CA PHE A 149 -22.34 -29.99 7.98
C PHE A 149 -21.93 -29.46 6.61
N TYR A 150 -20.96 -28.53 6.62
CA TYR A 150 -20.24 -28.14 5.42
C TYR A 150 -19.41 -29.30 4.90
N VAL A 151 -19.46 -29.51 3.58
CA VAL A 151 -18.65 -30.54 2.93
C VAL A 151 -17.50 -29.87 2.21
N VAL A 152 -16.29 -30.25 2.58
CA VAL A 152 -15.07 -29.84 1.88
C VAL A 152 -14.44 -31.07 1.27
N LYS A 153 -14.16 -31.03 -0.03
CA LYS A 153 -13.46 -32.12 -0.72
C LYS A 153 -12.01 -32.16 -0.22
N SER A 154 -11.66 -33.18 0.54
CA SER A 154 -10.27 -33.46 0.89
C SER A 154 -9.62 -34.31 -0.20
N LYS A 155 -8.32 -34.09 -0.43
CA LYS A 155 -7.46 -34.96 -1.26
C LYS A 155 -6.36 -35.57 -0.39
N ILE A 156 -6.74 -36.11 0.76
CA ILE A 156 -5.81 -36.85 1.60
C ILE A 156 -5.94 -38.29 1.14
N ALA A 157 -4.90 -38.82 0.50
CA ALA A 157 -4.80 -40.26 0.29
C ALA A 157 -4.63 -40.88 1.67
N ILE A 158 -5.67 -41.59 2.14
CA ILE A 158 -5.54 -42.47 3.30
C ILE A 158 -4.88 -43.72 2.71
N GLU A 159 -3.56 -43.82 2.85
CA GLU A 159 -2.87 -45.09 2.61
C GLU A 159 -3.25 -46.02 3.77
N GLU A 160 -4.04 -47.06 3.47
CA GLU A 160 -4.35 -48.18 4.38
C GLU A 160 -3.21 -49.20 4.43
#